data_AF-A0A523YHS8-F1
#
_entry.id   AF-A0A523YHS8-F1
#
_cell.length_a   1.000
_cell.length_b   1.000
_cell.length_c   1.000
_cell.angle_alpha   90.00
_cell.angle_beta   90.00
_cell.angle_gamma   90.00
#
_symmetry.space_group_name_H-M   'P 1'
#
loop_
_entity.id
_entity.type
_entity.pdbx_description
1 polymer ?
#
loop_
_entity_poly.entity_id
_entity_poly.type
_entity_poly.pdbx_seq_one_letter_code
_entity_poly.pdbx_strand_id
1 'polypeptide(L)'
;MYLQNLEKPVGCIEVLASAYRNNGVTVTDLIRNVGMPQKTAYSSLRKLTELGLIRCAKEKDNGRMTKRYFPSERAGKLAMYLDLACTAMKELERKNGAKTLTRLPVGSLAIVARIYNEGYTTISDLRAGAGMCGNTAYSALGSLTESGLIYREVERGFPRTIKKYKLTEDGAYLGKILDLADIAMMLLEEEHRASA
;
A
#
# COMPACT_ATOMS: atom_id res chain seq x y z
N MET A 1 0.51 10.90 5.78
CA MET A 1 0.53 9.44 5.62
C MET A 1 1.79 9.07 4.84
N TYR A 2 2.72 8.40 5.49
CA TYR A 2 4.08 8.11 5.00
C TYR A 2 4.10 7.06 3.87
N LEU A 3 3.11 6.16 3.83
CA LEU A 3 2.93 5.19 2.74
C LEU A 3 2.79 5.83 1.34
N GLN A 4 2.35 7.10 1.25
CA GLN A 4 2.29 7.84 -0.02
C GLN A 4 3.67 8.18 -0.59
N ASN A 5 4.74 8.18 0.21
CA ASN A 5 6.10 8.50 -0.21
C ASN A 5 6.70 7.43 -1.15
N LEU A 6 6.09 6.25 -1.22
CA LEU A 6 6.41 5.23 -2.21
C LEU A 6 5.83 5.66 -3.58
N GLU A 7 6.57 6.46 -4.36
CA GLU A 7 6.16 6.99 -5.69
C GLU A 7 5.59 5.94 -6.69
N LYS A 8 5.98 4.67 -6.56
CA LYS A 8 5.43 3.51 -7.31
C LYS A 8 5.01 2.41 -6.34
N PRO A 9 3.93 2.64 -5.60
CA PRO A 9 3.76 2.03 -4.28
C PRO A 9 3.33 0.58 -4.35
N VAL A 10 2.49 0.18 -5.31
CA VAL A 10 2.06 -1.23 -5.49
C VAL A 10 3.28 -2.12 -5.73
N GLY A 11 4.17 -1.72 -6.64
CA GLY A 11 5.39 -2.48 -6.92
C GLY A 11 6.34 -2.55 -5.72
N CYS A 12 6.46 -1.46 -4.95
CA CYS A 12 7.30 -1.45 -3.74
C CYS A 12 6.73 -2.33 -2.62
N ILE A 13 5.41 -2.28 -2.41
CA ILE A 13 4.70 -3.11 -1.43
C ILE A 13 4.82 -4.59 -1.80
N GLU A 14 4.53 -4.94 -3.06
CA GLU A 14 4.62 -6.32 -3.53
C GLU A 14 6.05 -6.86 -3.41
N VAL A 15 7.06 -6.06 -3.80
CA VAL A 15 8.46 -6.46 -3.64
C VAL A 15 8.82 -6.69 -2.18
N LEU A 16 8.46 -5.79 -1.27
CA LEU A 16 8.74 -5.94 0.17
C LEU A 16 8.04 -7.17 0.77
N ALA A 17 6.75 -7.33 0.49
CA ALA A 17 5.97 -8.46 0.98
C ALA A 17 6.49 -9.80 0.43
N SER A 18 6.88 -9.85 -0.85
CA SER A 18 7.48 -11.05 -1.44
C SER A 18 8.89 -11.32 -0.91
N ALA A 19 9.71 -10.28 -0.72
CA ALA A 19 11.04 -10.40 -0.11
C ALA A 19 10.95 -10.93 1.33
N TYR A 20 9.94 -10.51 2.09
CA TYR A 20 9.72 -10.98 3.44
C TYR A 20 9.27 -12.45 3.48
N ARG A 21 8.22 -12.80 2.75
CA ARG A 21 7.68 -14.17 2.73
C ARG A 21 8.67 -15.24 2.30
N ASN A 22 9.52 -14.91 1.32
CA ASN A 22 10.45 -15.87 0.73
C ASN A 22 11.86 -15.80 1.32
N ASN A 23 12.06 -15.01 2.38
CA ASN A 23 13.39 -14.71 2.93
C ASN A 23 14.38 -14.28 1.82
N GLY A 24 13.95 -13.31 1.03
CA GLY A 24 14.65 -12.78 -0.12
C GLY A 24 13.98 -13.11 -1.46
N VAL A 25 14.15 -12.24 -2.44
CA VAL A 25 13.62 -12.42 -3.81
C VAL A 25 14.66 -12.06 -4.85
N THR A 26 14.59 -12.72 -6.00
CA THR A 26 15.30 -12.32 -7.21
C THR A 26 14.37 -11.54 -8.14
N VAL A 27 14.95 -10.85 -9.13
CA VAL A 27 14.15 -10.21 -10.19
C VAL A 27 13.31 -11.25 -10.93
N THR A 28 13.84 -12.45 -11.13
CA THR A 28 13.13 -13.55 -11.79
C THR A 28 11.91 -14.00 -10.98
N ASP A 29 12.01 -14.06 -9.65
CA ASP A 29 10.87 -14.40 -8.78
C ASP A 29 9.76 -13.36 -8.89
N LEU A 30 10.10 -12.08 -8.90
CA LEU A 30 9.13 -11.00 -9.05
C LEU A 30 8.42 -11.04 -10.41
N ILE A 31 9.15 -11.32 -11.49
CA ILE A 31 8.56 -11.38 -12.83
C ILE A 31 7.70 -12.64 -12.99
N ARG A 32 8.22 -13.81 -12.59
CA ARG A 32 7.56 -15.10 -12.86
C ARG A 32 6.49 -15.46 -11.83
N ASN A 33 6.77 -15.24 -10.55
CA ASN A 33 5.89 -15.71 -9.47
C ASN A 33 4.91 -14.64 -9.04
N VAL A 34 5.32 -13.36 -9.06
CA VAL A 34 4.43 -12.23 -8.74
C VAL A 34 3.73 -11.69 -9.99
N GLY A 35 4.26 -11.95 -11.19
CA GLY A 35 3.70 -11.43 -12.44
C GLY A 35 4.03 -9.95 -12.67
N MET A 36 5.06 -9.43 -12.00
CA MET A 36 5.41 -8.02 -12.06
C MET A 36 6.08 -7.68 -13.39
N PRO A 37 5.66 -6.60 -14.09
CA PRO A 37 6.36 -6.13 -15.27
C PRO A 37 7.82 -5.81 -14.95
N GLN A 38 8.75 -6.22 -15.83
CA GLN A 38 10.19 -6.09 -15.59
C GLN A 38 10.60 -4.65 -15.22
N LYS A 39 10.08 -3.64 -15.95
CA LYS A 39 10.36 -2.22 -15.66
C LYS A 39 9.92 -1.82 -14.25
N THR A 40 8.77 -2.32 -13.79
CA THR A 40 8.23 -2.06 -12.46
C THR A 40 9.09 -2.72 -11.39
N ALA A 41 9.49 -3.98 -11.57
CA ALA A 41 10.34 -4.71 -10.65
C ALA A 41 11.67 -3.99 -10.41
N TYR A 42 12.37 -3.61 -11.47
CA TYR A 42 13.64 -2.87 -11.34
C TYR A 42 13.46 -1.52 -10.67
N SER A 43 12.43 -0.75 -11.04
CA SER A 43 12.22 0.57 -10.43
C SER A 43 11.85 0.49 -8.94
N SER A 44 11.09 -0.53 -8.55
CA SER A 44 10.66 -0.75 -7.16
C SER A 44 11.83 -1.23 -6.30
N LEU A 45 12.60 -2.20 -6.79
CA LEU A 45 13.83 -2.66 -6.11
C LEU A 45 14.82 -1.51 -5.89
N ARG A 46 15.03 -0.67 -6.92
CA ARG A 46 15.91 0.50 -6.80
C ARG A 46 15.43 1.45 -5.70
N LYS A 47 14.16 1.86 -5.73
CA LYS A 47 13.59 2.79 -4.75
C LYS A 47 13.65 2.21 -3.32
N LEU A 48 13.31 0.94 -3.15
CA LEU A 48 13.39 0.27 -1.85
C LEU A 48 14.82 0.15 -1.32
N THR A 49 15.81 0.01 -2.20
CA THR A 49 17.23 0.02 -1.84
C THR A 49 17.67 1.43 -1.42
N GLU A 50 17.25 2.46 -2.17
CA GLU A 50 17.51 3.88 -1.83
C GLU A 50 16.90 4.25 -0.46
N LEU A 51 15.74 3.69 -0.12
CA LEU A 51 15.08 3.86 1.17
C LEU A 51 15.66 2.98 2.30
N GLY A 52 16.67 2.14 2.03
CA GLY A 52 17.25 1.22 3.02
C GLY A 52 16.29 0.12 3.50
N LEU A 53 15.18 -0.11 2.80
CA LEU A 53 14.16 -1.09 3.18
C LEU A 53 14.51 -2.51 2.71
N ILE A 54 15.35 -2.61 1.69
CA ILE A 54 15.92 -3.89 1.24
C ILE A 54 17.44 -3.79 1.07
N ARG A 55 18.12 -4.91 1.27
CA ARG A 55 19.55 -5.11 0.99
C ARG A 55 19.74 -6.08 -0.16
N CYS A 56 20.74 -5.84 -0.99
CA CYS A 56 21.11 -6.75 -2.09
C CYS A 56 22.34 -7.57 -1.71
N ALA A 57 22.26 -8.88 -1.85
CA ALA A 57 23.42 -9.78 -1.81
C ALA A 57 23.59 -10.49 -3.16
N LYS A 58 24.82 -10.85 -3.50
CA LYS A 58 25.08 -11.74 -4.63
C LYS A 58 25.20 -13.16 -4.10
N GLU A 59 24.32 -14.04 -4.55
CA GLU A 59 24.32 -15.45 -4.17
C GLU A 59 24.59 -16.32 -5.38
N LYS A 60 25.22 -17.47 -5.14
CA LYS A 60 25.49 -18.44 -6.18
C LYS A 60 24.30 -19.39 -6.24
N ASP A 61 23.56 -19.34 -7.34
CA ASP A 61 22.41 -20.20 -7.61
C ASP A 61 22.68 -20.98 -8.90
N ASN A 62 22.71 -22.31 -8.83
CA ASN A 62 23.05 -23.21 -9.94
C ASN A 62 24.33 -22.81 -10.69
N GLY A 63 25.37 -22.42 -9.95
CA GLY A 63 26.66 -22.03 -10.51
C GLY A 63 26.71 -20.62 -11.11
N ARG A 64 25.58 -19.91 -11.21
CA ARG A 64 25.50 -18.52 -11.67
C ARG A 64 25.37 -17.56 -10.49
N MET A 65 26.00 -16.40 -10.60
CA MET A 65 25.85 -15.33 -9.61
C MET A 65 24.56 -14.58 -9.86
N THR A 66 23.63 -14.65 -8.91
CA THR A 66 22.32 -14.00 -8.97
C THR A 66 22.22 -12.97 -7.85
N LYS A 67 21.62 -11.80 -8.14
CA LYS A 67 21.30 -10.81 -7.10
C LYS A 67 20.02 -11.23 -6.39
N ARG A 68 20.09 -11.42 -5.07
CA ARG A 68 18.94 -11.65 -4.20
C ARG A 68 18.77 -10.44 -3.27
N TYR A 69 17.53 -10.03 -3.08
CA TYR A 69 17.15 -8.85 -2.32
C TYR A 69 16.37 -9.27 -1.08
N PHE A 70 16.84 -8.87 0.10
CA PHE A 70 16.27 -9.22 1.38
C PHE A 70 15.69 -7.99 2.06
N PRO A 71 14.60 -8.10 2.83
CA PRO A 71 14.20 -7.02 3.72
C PRO A 71 15.36 -6.66 4.65
N SER A 72 15.54 -5.37 4.94
CA SER A 72 16.43 -4.96 6.02
C SER A 72 15.81 -5.38 7.36
N GLU A 73 16.65 -5.60 8.37
CA GLU A 73 16.15 -5.91 9.73
C GLU A 73 15.20 -4.82 10.24
N ARG A 74 15.51 -3.56 9.91
CA ARG A 74 14.68 -2.39 10.25
C ARG A 74 13.32 -2.47 9.54
N ALA A 75 13.27 -2.87 8.28
CA ALA A 75 12.03 -2.97 7.50
C ALA A 75 11.16 -4.20 7.83
N GLY A 76 11.58 -5.10 8.73
CA GLY A 76 10.88 -6.35 9.02
C GLY A 76 9.41 -6.15 9.45
N LYS A 77 9.15 -5.20 10.36
CA LYS A 77 7.79 -4.89 10.83
C LYS A 77 6.91 -4.30 9.72
N LEU A 78 7.45 -3.35 8.95
CA LEU A 78 6.75 -2.78 7.80
C LEU A 78 6.40 -3.84 6.78
N ALA A 79 7.36 -4.69 6.41
CA ALA A 79 7.15 -5.74 5.43
C ALA A 79 6.10 -6.78 5.90
N MET A 80 6.08 -7.09 7.20
CA MET A 80 5.05 -7.94 7.80
C MET A 80 3.65 -7.32 7.69
N TYR A 81 3.47 -6.04 8.03
CA TYR A 81 2.15 -5.39 7.93
C TYR A 81 1.68 -5.24 6.48
N LEU A 82 2.61 -4.94 5.56
CA LEU A 82 2.30 -4.89 4.13
C LEU A 82 1.91 -6.26 3.58
N ASP A 83 2.55 -7.34 4.04
CA ASP A 83 2.15 -8.70 3.66
C ASP A 83 0.77 -9.07 4.21
N LEU A 84 0.48 -8.68 5.45
CA LEU A 84 -0.84 -8.86 6.05
C LEU A 84 -1.91 -8.09 5.25
N ALA A 85 -1.62 -6.85 4.83
CA ALA A 85 -2.52 -6.06 3.99
C ALA A 85 -2.77 -6.73 2.63
N CYS A 86 -1.71 -7.24 1.97
CA CYS A 86 -1.85 -8.01 0.73
C CYS A 86 -2.71 -9.26 0.90
N THR A 87 -2.55 -9.97 2.02
CA THR A 87 -3.33 -11.18 2.33
C THR A 87 -4.79 -10.82 2.57
N ALA A 88 -5.07 -9.82 3.40
CA ALA A 88 -6.42 -9.31 3.65
C ALA A 88 -7.12 -8.88 2.35
N MET A 89 -6.43 -8.15 1.47
CA MET A 89 -6.98 -7.76 0.17
C MET A 89 -7.40 -8.99 -0.66
N LYS A 90 -6.54 -10.01 -0.77
CA LYS A 90 -6.86 -11.24 -1.52
C LYS A 90 -8.05 -12.00 -0.93
N GLU A 91 -8.15 -12.06 0.39
CA GLU A 91 -9.29 -12.71 1.06
C GLU A 91 -10.59 -11.95 0.80
N LEU A 92 -10.55 -10.61 0.89
CA LEU A 92 -11.69 -9.76 0.59
C LEU A 92 -12.11 -9.85 -0.89
N GLU A 93 -11.18 -9.98 -1.83
CA GLU A 93 -11.50 -10.23 -3.25
C GLU A 93 -12.27 -11.53 -3.43
N ARG A 94 -11.84 -12.59 -2.73
CA ARG A 94 -12.51 -13.90 -2.78
C ARG A 94 -13.91 -13.85 -2.14
N LYS A 95 -14.06 -13.12 -1.04
CA LYS A 95 -15.33 -12.94 -0.32
C LYS A 95 -16.34 -12.12 -1.11
N ASN A 96 -15.90 -10.99 -1.66
CA ASN A 96 -16.78 -9.99 -2.28
C ASN A 96 -16.92 -10.17 -3.79
N GLY A 97 -16.22 -11.14 -4.40
CA GLY A 97 -16.16 -11.31 -5.86
C GLY A 97 -15.52 -10.11 -6.58
N ALA A 98 -14.92 -9.19 -5.84
CA ALA A 98 -14.29 -7.99 -6.35
C ALA A 98 -12.94 -8.37 -6.97
N LYS A 99 -12.76 -8.12 -8.27
CA LYS A 99 -11.55 -8.54 -9.01
C LYS A 99 -10.36 -7.57 -8.86
N THR A 100 -10.42 -6.60 -7.96
CA THR A 100 -9.61 -5.37 -8.10
C THR A 100 -8.97 -4.80 -6.84
N LEU A 101 -9.12 -5.39 -5.65
CA LEU A 101 -8.51 -4.82 -4.43
C LEU A 101 -6.99 -4.83 -4.48
N THR A 102 -6.39 -5.93 -4.93
CA THR A 102 -4.94 -6.06 -5.15
C THR A 102 -4.42 -5.13 -6.24
N ARG A 103 -5.31 -4.60 -7.09
CA ARG A 103 -5.01 -3.65 -8.16
C ARG A 103 -5.31 -2.21 -7.76
N LEU A 104 -5.82 -1.95 -6.56
CA LEU A 104 -6.11 -0.59 -6.11
C LEU A 104 -4.80 0.20 -6.03
N PRO A 105 -4.78 1.43 -6.57
CA PRO A 105 -3.67 2.34 -6.32
C PRO A 105 -3.51 2.58 -4.83
N VAL A 106 -2.27 2.75 -4.35
CA VAL A 106 -2.04 3.04 -2.93
C VAL A 106 -2.59 4.40 -2.53
N GLY A 107 -2.79 5.33 -3.47
CA GLY A 107 -3.59 6.54 -3.20
C GLY A 107 -5.02 6.22 -2.76
N SER A 108 -5.61 5.11 -3.23
CA SER A 108 -6.91 4.63 -2.76
C SER A 108 -6.78 3.92 -1.40
N LEU A 109 -5.76 3.10 -1.19
CA LEU A 109 -5.48 2.49 0.13
C LEU A 109 -5.22 3.56 1.21
N ALA A 110 -4.59 4.66 0.82
CA ALA A 110 -4.35 5.83 1.66
C ALA A 110 -5.64 6.44 2.19
N ILE A 111 -6.65 6.52 1.33
CA ILE A 111 -7.97 7.01 1.70
C ILE A 111 -8.60 6.08 2.73
N VAL A 112 -8.43 4.76 2.59
CA VAL A 112 -8.96 3.78 3.57
C VAL A 112 -8.32 3.99 4.94
N ALA A 113 -7.00 4.08 5.01
CA ALA A 113 -6.28 4.36 6.26
C ALA A 113 -6.66 5.73 6.86
N ARG A 114 -6.83 6.75 6.01
CA ARG A 114 -7.29 8.08 6.45
C ARG A 114 -8.68 8.02 7.08
N ILE A 115 -9.65 7.40 6.40
CA ILE A 115 -11.02 7.27 6.92
C ILE A 115 -11.02 6.45 8.22
N TYR A 116 -10.13 5.47 8.37
CA TYR A 116 -10.01 4.71 9.62
C TYR A 116 -9.65 5.62 10.81
N ASN A 117 -8.71 6.55 10.61
CA ASN A 117 -8.27 7.48 11.64
C ASN A 117 -9.23 8.66 11.87
N GLU A 118 -9.83 9.19 10.80
CA GLU A 118 -10.70 10.38 10.84
C GLU A 118 -12.19 10.04 11.03
N GLY A 119 -12.56 8.76 10.92
CA GLY A 119 -13.94 8.26 10.98
C GLY A 119 -14.75 8.44 9.68
N TYR A 120 -14.51 9.52 8.94
CA TYR A 120 -15.06 9.76 7.61
C TYR A 120 -14.13 10.66 6.78
N THR A 121 -14.35 10.73 5.46
CA THR A 121 -13.75 11.75 4.59
C THR A 121 -14.80 12.36 3.67
N THR A 122 -14.54 13.57 3.18
CA THR A 122 -15.28 14.18 2.06
C THR A 122 -14.35 14.43 0.87
N ILE A 123 -14.92 14.74 -0.29
CA ILE A 123 -14.15 15.20 -1.47
C ILE A 123 -13.30 16.43 -1.12
N SER A 124 -13.85 17.35 -0.31
CA SER A 124 -13.14 18.56 0.10
C SER A 124 -11.92 18.22 0.94
N ASP A 125 -12.03 17.26 1.86
CA ASP A 125 -10.93 16.82 2.71
C ASP A 125 -9.81 16.15 1.91
N LEU A 126 -10.16 15.35 0.90
CA LEU A 126 -9.17 14.73 0.01
C LEU A 126 -8.43 15.76 -0.85
N ARG A 127 -9.14 16.80 -1.32
CA ARG A 127 -8.52 17.87 -2.13
C ARG A 127 -7.62 18.76 -1.29
N ALA A 128 -8.10 19.19 -0.12
CA ALA A 128 -7.37 20.11 0.74
C ALA A 128 -6.25 19.42 1.53
N GLY A 129 -6.53 18.24 2.07
CA GLY A 129 -5.63 17.53 2.98
C GLY A 129 -4.71 16.51 2.32
N ALA A 130 -5.08 15.94 1.17
CA ALA A 130 -4.25 14.96 0.45
C ALA A 130 -3.73 15.48 -0.90
N GLY A 131 -4.00 16.75 -1.24
CA GLY A 131 -3.56 17.37 -2.48
C GLY A 131 -4.10 16.68 -3.75
N MET A 132 -5.14 15.86 -3.62
CA MET A 132 -5.65 15.08 -4.74
C MET A 132 -6.43 16.00 -5.69
N CYS A 133 -6.22 15.84 -7.00
CA CYS A 133 -7.08 16.51 -7.96
C CYS A 133 -8.50 15.92 -7.86
N GLY A 134 -9.52 16.74 -8.18
CA GLY A 134 -10.92 16.33 -8.02
C GLY A 134 -11.23 15.02 -8.74
N ASN A 135 -10.76 14.86 -9.98
CA ASN A 135 -11.00 13.66 -10.79
C ASN A 135 -10.38 12.40 -10.16
N THR A 136 -9.16 12.50 -9.64
CA THR A 136 -8.50 11.37 -8.97
C THR A 136 -9.21 11.02 -7.67
N ALA A 137 -9.65 12.01 -6.89
CA ALA A 137 -10.41 11.76 -5.67
C ALA A 137 -11.75 11.06 -5.98
N TYR A 138 -12.50 11.53 -6.99
CA TYR A 138 -13.75 10.89 -7.41
C TYR A 138 -13.53 9.45 -7.90
N SER A 139 -12.51 9.23 -8.74
CA SER A 139 -12.18 7.90 -9.26
C SER A 139 -11.79 6.95 -8.13
N ALA A 140 -10.94 7.39 -7.21
CA ALA A 140 -10.52 6.57 -6.07
C ALA A 140 -11.70 6.19 -5.17
N LEU A 141 -12.55 7.16 -4.80
CA LEU A 141 -13.75 6.91 -4.00
C LEU A 141 -14.75 5.98 -4.73
N GLY A 142 -14.88 6.14 -6.05
CA GLY A 142 -15.69 5.23 -6.89
C GLY A 142 -15.19 3.79 -6.79
N SER A 143 -13.91 3.56 -7.07
CA SER A 143 -13.32 2.22 -6.99
C SER A 143 -13.38 1.61 -5.59
N LEU A 144 -13.19 2.41 -4.53
CA LEU A 144 -13.32 1.94 -3.14
C LEU A 144 -14.77 1.56 -2.79
N THR A 145 -15.75 2.29 -3.33
CA THR A 145 -17.17 1.98 -3.15
C THR A 145 -17.54 0.70 -3.90
N GLU A 146 -17.11 0.57 -5.16
CA GLU A 146 -17.31 -0.63 -5.99
C GLU A 146 -16.66 -1.87 -5.37
N SER A 147 -15.52 -1.69 -4.69
CA SER A 147 -14.83 -2.79 -4.01
C SER A 147 -15.41 -3.12 -2.63
N GLY A 148 -16.47 -2.42 -2.19
CA GLY A 148 -17.13 -2.68 -0.92
C GLY A 148 -16.33 -2.25 0.31
N LEU A 149 -15.29 -1.43 0.17
CA LEU A 149 -14.47 -0.95 1.29
C LEU A 149 -15.05 0.29 1.97
N ILE A 150 -15.82 1.09 1.23
CA ILE A 150 -16.46 2.29 1.76
C ILE A 150 -17.92 2.36 1.32
N TYR A 151 -18.72 3.09 2.09
CA TYR A 151 -20.07 3.49 1.71
C TYR A 151 -20.23 5.01 1.80
N ARG A 152 -21.22 5.52 1.07
CA ARG A 152 -21.53 6.95 1.01
C ARG A 152 -22.76 7.25 1.85
N GLU A 153 -22.58 8.12 2.83
CA GLU A 153 -23.65 8.72 3.62
C GLU A 153 -23.91 10.14 3.14
N VAL A 154 -25.18 10.49 2.94
CA VAL A 154 -25.59 11.81 2.46
C VAL A 154 -26.24 12.56 3.62
N GLU A 155 -25.53 13.55 4.14
CA GLU A 155 -26.05 14.43 5.18
C GLU A 155 -26.70 15.63 4.50
N ARG A 156 -28.03 15.72 4.63
CA ARG A 156 -28.81 16.83 4.08
C ARG A 156 -28.83 17.96 5.11
N GLY A 157 -28.04 19.00 4.85
CA GLY A 157 -28.08 20.26 5.59
C GLY A 157 -28.37 21.44 4.67
N PHE A 158 -29.04 22.46 5.19
CA PHE A 158 -29.15 23.75 4.51
C PHE A 158 -27.90 24.58 4.88
N PRO A 159 -27.13 25.16 3.93
CA PRO A 159 -27.43 25.37 2.51
C PRO A 159 -26.81 24.35 1.54
N ARG A 160 -26.09 23.33 2.01
CA ARG A 160 -25.44 22.33 1.13
C ARG A 160 -25.51 20.91 1.68
N THR A 161 -25.84 19.98 0.79
CA THR A 161 -25.71 18.55 1.03
C THR A 161 -24.24 18.14 1.10
N ILE A 162 -23.85 17.49 2.19
CA ILE A 162 -22.49 16.97 2.37
C ILE A 162 -22.50 15.47 2.11
N LYS A 163 -21.55 15.00 1.30
CA LYS A 163 -21.33 13.57 1.05
C LYS A 163 -20.17 13.11 1.92
N LYS A 164 -20.47 12.31 2.93
CA LYS A 164 -19.49 11.67 3.82
C LYS A 164 -19.22 10.25 3.31
N TYR A 165 -17.96 9.86 3.30
CA TYR A 165 -17.52 8.52 2.94
C TYR A 165 -16.96 7.85 4.20
N LYS A 166 -17.49 6.67 4.53
CA LYS A 166 -17.17 5.90 5.74
C LYS A 166 -16.76 4.49 5.38
N LEU A 167 -15.99 3.83 6.25
CA LEU A 167 -15.57 2.44 6.03
C LEU A 167 -16.74 1.47 6.25
N THR A 168 -16.79 0.42 5.44
CA THR A 168 -17.51 -0.81 5.79
C THR A 168 -16.72 -1.59 6.84
N GLU A 169 -17.25 -2.71 7.34
CA GLU A 169 -16.49 -3.60 8.25
C GLU A 169 -15.21 -4.13 7.59
N ASP A 170 -15.30 -4.56 6.33
CA ASP A 170 -14.15 -5.00 5.53
C ASP A 170 -13.14 -3.86 5.33
N GLY A 171 -13.63 -2.64 5.07
CA GLY A 171 -12.81 -1.44 4.99
C GLY A 171 -12.12 -1.08 6.30
N ALA A 172 -12.80 -1.25 7.44
CA ALA A 172 -12.25 -0.99 8.77
C ALA A 172 -11.16 -1.99 9.14
N TYR A 173 -11.36 -3.27 8.79
CA TYR A 173 -10.33 -4.29 8.95
C TYR A 173 -9.06 -3.97 8.16
N LEU A 174 -9.21 -3.65 6.86
CA LEU A 174 -8.08 -3.29 6.01
C LEU A 174 -7.43 -1.98 6.46
N GLY A 175 -8.24 -0.98 6.83
CA GLY A 175 -7.78 0.33 7.31
C GLY A 175 -6.88 0.22 8.54
N LYS A 176 -7.24 -0.64 9.50
CA LYS A 176 -6.40 -0.92 10.68
C LYS A 176 -5.03 -1.47 10.32
N ILE A 177 -4.96 -2.40 9.37
CA ILE A 177 -3.68 -2.99 8.94
C ILE A 177 -2.81 -1.95 8.24
N LEU A 178 -3.43 -1.13 7.38
CA LEU A 178 -2.74 -0.05 6.66
C LEU A 178 -2.24 1.04 7.60
N ASP A 179 -2.98 1.35 8.67
CA ASP A 179 -2.54 2.28 9.71
C ASP A 179 -1.29 1.78 10.44
N LEU A 180 -1.25 0.49 10.82
CA LEU A 180 -0.06 -0.13 11.41
C LEU A 180 1.15 -0.08 10.45
N ALA A 181 0.92 -0.26 9.15
CA ALA A 181 1.96 -0.10 8.14
C ALA A 181 2.44 1.35 8.04
N ASP A 182 1.56 2.34 8.16
CA ASP A 182 1.93 3.76 8.14
C ASP A 182 2.77 4.15 9.36
N ILE A 183 2.38 3.68 10.56
CA ILE A 183 3.15 3.87 11.80
C ILE A 183 4.52 3.23 11.68
N ALA A 184 4.61 2.00 11.15
CA ALA A 184 5.89 1.33 10.95
C ALA A 184 6.80 2.11 9.97
N MET A 185 6.22 2.70 8.93
CA MET A 185 6.96 3.54 7.98
C MET A 185 7.45 4.85 8.63
N MET A 186 6.63 5.48 9.47
CA MET A 186 7.00 6.70 10.22
C MET A 186 8.22 6.47 11.12
N LEU A 187 8.18 5.39 11.93
CA LEU A 187 9.30 5.04 12.83
C LEU A 187 10.60 4.79 12.04
N LEU A 188 10.49 4.17 10.86
CA LEU A 188 11.65 3.94 9.99
C LEU A 188 12.25 5.25 9.43
N GLU A 189 11.41 6.20 9.04
CA GLU A 189 11.87 7.50 8.58
C GLU A 189 12.56 8.29 9.71
N GLU A 190 12.04 8.22 10.94
CA GLU A 190 12.63 8.86 12.13
C GLU A 190 14.00 8.26 12.47
N GLU A 191 14.13 6.92 12.48
CA GLU A 191 15.41 6.24 12.67
C GLU A 191 16.44 6.61 11.60
N HIS A 192 15.98 6.75 10.34
CA HIS A 192 16.85 7.15 9.24
C HIS A 192 17.37 8.58 9.41
N ARG A 193 16.52 9.53 9.80
CA ARG A 193 16.91 10.92 10.09
C ARG A 193 17.86 11.02 11.28
N ALA A 194 17.68 10.18 12.30
CA ALA A 194 18.57 10.17 13.47
C ALA A 194 19.95 9.55 13.17
N SER A 195 20.08 8.77 12.09
CA SER A 195 21.32 8.08 11.71
C SER A 195 22.13 8.79 10.61
N ALA A 196 21.62 9.91 10.07
CA ALA A 196 22.19 10.67 8.95
C ALA A 196 22.77 12.01 9.43
#